data_AF-A0A956XTP9-F1
#
_entry.id   AF-A0A956XTP9-F1
#
_cell.length_a   1.000
_cell.length_b   1.000
_cell.length_c   1.000
_cell.angle_alpha   90.00
_cell.angle_beta   90.00
_cell.angle_gamma   90.00
#
_symmetry.space_group_name_H-M   'P 1'
#
loop_
_entity.id
_entity.type
_entity.pdbx_description
1 polymer ?
#
loop_
_entity_poly.entity_id
_entity_poly.type
_entity_poly.pdbx_seq_one_letter_code
_entity_poly.pdbx_strand_id
1 'polypeptide(L)'
;MRALFAVFKRELALFFRSPIVYVIGFALMLLMGFFFVSIVGGMSDSNQSGYAQQLYTGNLAVTNYMSLFTFLQFIFAPLLTMRLLAEEQREGTLEVLMTLPMNDWAFVIGKVFAV
;
A
#
# COMPACT_ATOMS: atom_id res chain seq x y z
N MET A 1 -8.15 -26.27 -4.97
CA MET A 1 -7.31 -25.47 -4.04
C MET A 1 -5.83 -25.34 -4.47
N ARG A 2 -5.17 -26.40 -4.97
CA ARG A 2 -3.74 -26.32 -5.40
C ARG A 2 -3.47 -25.25 -6.47
N ALA A 3 -4.36 -25.11 -7.46
CA ALA A 3 -4.25 -24.10 -8.52
C ALA A 3 -4.28 -22.67 -7.98
N LEU A 4 -5.18 -22.38 -7.02
CA LEU A 4 -5.32 -21.05 -6.41
C LEU A 4 -4.07 -20.66 -5.62
N PHE A 5 -3.52 -21.60 -4.84
CA PHE A 5 -2.28 -21.38 -4.10
C PHE A 5 -1.05 -21.23 -5.01
N ALA A 6 -1.02 -21.91 -6.15
CA ALA A 6 0.05 -21.79 -7.14
C ALA A 6 0.04 -20.40 -7.81
N VAL A 7 -1.15 -19.89 -8.18
CA VAL A 7 -1.31 -18.53 -8.72
C VAL A 7 -0.91 -17.51 -7.67
N PHE A 8 -1.44 -17.61 -6.45
CA PHE A 8 -1.10 -16.71 -5.35
C PHE A 8 0.40 -16.63 -5.07
N LYS A 9 1.09 -17.79 -4.99
CA LYS A 9 2.53 -17.83 -4.73
C LYS A 9 3.35 -17.21 -5.88
N ARG A 10 2.93 -17.42 -7.12
CA ARG A 10 3.58 -16.83 -8.30
C ARG A 10 3.43 -15.30 -8.27
N GLU A 11 2.22 -14.81 -8.07
CA GLU A 11 1.91 -13.37 -8.06
C GLU A 11 2.65 -12.66 -6.93
N LEU A 12 2.68 -13.25 -5.74
CA LEU A 12 3.41 -12.73 -4.60
C LEU A 12 4.93 -12.68 -4.90
N ALA A 13 5.49 -13.71 -5.51
CA ALA A 13 6.90 -13.71 -5.92
C ALA A 13 7.23 -12.64 -6.99
N LEU A 14 6.30 -12.39 -7.93
CA LEU A 14 6.44 -11.34 -8.94
C LEU A 14 6.39 -9.95 -8.29
N PHE A 15 5.48 -9.75 -7.34
CA PHE A 15 5.38 -8.51 -6.57
C PHE A 15 6.68 -8.17 -5.83
N PHE A 16 7.25 -9.13 -5.10
CA PHE A 16 8.53 -8.95 -4.38
C PHE A 16 9.75 -8.87 -5.31
N ARG A 17 9.63 -9.22 -6.59
CA ARG A 17 10.71 -9.06 -7.57
C ARG A 17 10.72 -7.66 -8.20
N SER A 18 9.61 -6.93 -8.10
CA SER A 18 9.47 -5.59 -8.69
C SER A 18 10.26 -4.56 -7.88
N PRO A 19 11.36 -3.98 -8.41
CA PRO A 19 12.21 -3.03 -7.67
C PRO A 19 11.44 -1.76 -7.30
N ILE A 20 10.41 -1.40 -8.07
CA ILE A 20 9.60 -0.21 -7.84
C ILE A 20 8.75 -0.30 -6.57
N VAL A 21 8.31 -1.51 -6.16
CA VAL A 21 7.59 -1.69 -4.89
C VAL A 21 8.46 -1.25 -3.72
N TYR A 22 9.76 -1.57 -3.75
CA TYR A 22 10.71 -1.14 -2.74
C TYR A 22 10.96 0.38 -2.78
N VAL A 23 11.04 0.98 -3.97
CA VAL A 23 11.22 2.44 -4.11
C VAL A 23 10.01 3.20 -3.55
N ILE A 24 8.79 2.77 -3.90
CA ILE A 24 7.55 3.37 -3.40
C ILE A 24 7.41 3.16 -1.89
N GLY A 25 7.70 1.96 -1.40
CA GLY A 25 7.70 1.65 0.03
C GLY A 25 8.70 2.49 0.81
N PHE A 26 9.91 2.69 0.28
CA PHE A 26 10.92 3.55 0.87
C PHE A 26 10.50 5.02 0.90
N ALA A 27 9.93 5.53 -0.19
CA ALA A 27 9.41 6.90 -0.25
C ALA A 27 8.27 7.12 0.75
N LEU A 28 7.35 6.16 0.88
CA LEU A 28 6.28 6.18 1.88
C LEU A 28 6.82 6.15 3.30
N MET A 29 7.82 5.31 3.59
CA MET A 29 8.49 5.26 4.89
C MET A 29 9.14 6.60 5.26
N LEU A 30 9.85 7.23 4.31
CA LEU A 30 10.45 8.55 4.54
C LEU A 30 9.39 9.62 4.80
N LEU A 31 8.31 9.63 4.01
CA LEU A 31 7.20 10.55 4.20
C LEU A 31 6.55 10.37 5.59
N MET A 32 6.34 9.13 6.02
CA MET A 32 5.83 8.81 7.35
C MET A 32 6.78 9.24 8.46
N GLY A 33 8.08 9.01 8.30
CA GLY A 33 9.10 9.47 9.24
C GLY A 33 9.08 10.99 9.38
N PHE A 34 8.95 11.72 8.26
CA PHE A 34 8.86 13.18 8.27
C PHE A 34 7.62 13.69 9.00
N PHE A 35 6.44 13.12 8.75
CA PHE A 35 5.22 13.48 9.48
C PHE A 35 5.34 13.15 10.97
N PHE A 36 5.93 12.01 11.32
CA PHE A 36 6.13 11.62 12.72
C PHE A 36 6.99 12.63 13.48
N VAL A 37 8.14 13.02 12.92
CA VAL A 37 9.01 14.05 13.53
C VAL A 37 8.28 15.39 13.65
N SER A 38 7.48 15.76 12.65
CA SER A 38 6.70 17.00 12.67
C SER A 38 5.65 17.03 13.79
N ILE A 39 4.95 15.91 14.03
CA ILE A 39 3.97 15.78 15.12
C ILE A 39 4.66 15.88 16.48
N VAL A 40 5.73 15.11 16.69
CA VAL A 40 6.47 15.07 17.96
C VAL A 40 7.15 16.42 18.25
N GLY A 41 7.71 17.08 17.22
CA GLY A 41 8.27 18.42 17.33
C GLY A 41 7.23 19.46 17.76
N GLY A 42 6.05 19.49 17.11
CA GLY A 42 4.97 20.43 17.46
C GLY A 42 4.37 20.20 18.86
N MET A 43 4.39 18.96 19.36
CA MET A 43 4.03 18.65 20.75
C MET A 43 5.06 19.16 21.76
N SER A 44 6.34 19.25 21.35
CA SER A 44 7.45 19.69 22.21
C SER A 44 7.47 21.23 22.38
N ASP A 45 7.14 21.99 21.34
CA ASP A 45 7.06 23.46 21.41
C ASP A 45 5.82 23.96 22.16
N SER A 46 4.73 23.18 22.17
CA SER A 46 3.48 23.54 22.85
C SER A 46 3.52 23.37 24.38
N ASN A 47 4.64 22.92 24.96
CA ASN A 47 4.87 22.87 26.41
C ASN A 47 4.75 24.24 27.11
N GLN A 48 4.75 25.34 26.36
CA GLN A 48 4.57 26.70 26.87
C GLN A 48 3.09 27.11 27.01
N SER A 49 2.18 26.35 26.42
CA SER A 49 0.72 26.57 26.46
C SER A 49 0.06 25.43 27.24
N GLY A 50 -0.69 25.76 28.30
CA GLY A 50 -1.13 24.80 29.33
C GLY A 50 -1.70 23.47 28.82
N TYR A 51 -1.57 22.42 29.66
CA TYR A 51 -1.90 21.02 29.37
C TYR A 51 -3.19 20.75 28.57
N ALA A 52 -4.25 21.54 28.75
CA ALA A 52 -5.48 21.42 27.98
C ALA A 52 -5.30 21.76 26.49
N GLN A 53 -4.57 22.84 26.16
CA GLN A 53 -4.30 23.27 24.79
C GLN A 53 -3.46 22.23 24.02
N GLN A 54 -2.48 21.60 24.70
CA GLN A 54 -1.65 20.53 24.13
C GLN A 54 -2.46 19.30 23.72
N LEU A 55 -3.41 18.87 24.56
CA LEU A 55 -4.24 17.71 24.24
C LEU A 55 -5.14 17.99 23.04
N TYR A 56 -5.75 19.18 22.95
CA TYR A 56 -6.60 19.54 21.81
C TYR A 56 -5.79 19.71 20.51
N THR A 57 -4.70 20.48 20.51
CA THR A 57 -3.87 20.69 19.32
C THR A 57 -3.15 19.40 18.89
N GLY A 58 -2.66 18.61 19.84
CA GLY A 58 -2.04 17.32 19.58
C GLY A 58 -3.01 16.31 18.95
N ASN A 59 -4.25 16.22 19.46
CA ASN A 59 -5.27 15.34 18.88
C ASN A 59 -5.65 15.76 17.46
N LEU A 60 -5.84 17.06 17.23
CA LEU A 60 -6.20 17.61 15.92
C LEU A 60 -5.09 17.38 14.88
N ALA A 61 -3.83 17.58 15.27
CA ALA A 61 -2.68 17.32 14.41
C ALA A 61 -2.61 15.83 14.03
N VAL A 62 -2.61 14.93 15.02
CA VAL A 62 -2.56 13.47 14.80
C VAL A 62 -3.71 12.99 13.90
N THR A 63 -4.92 13.49 14.13
CA THR A 63 -6.11 13.10 13.34
C THR A 63 -5.98 13.55 11.87
N ASN A 64 -5.51 14.78 11.62
CA ASN A 64 -5.30 15.28 10.27
C ASN A 64 -4.21 14.51 9.52
N TYR A 65 -3.07 14.20 10.17
CA TYR A 65 -2.00 13.43 9.54
C TYR A 65 -2.41 11.97 9.28
N MET A 66 -3.17 11.34 10.19
CA MET A 66 -3.73 10.00 9.97
C MET A 66 -4.76 9.95 8.84
N SER A 67 -5.58 10.99 8.71
CA SER A 67 -6.50 11.15 7.58
C SER A 67 -5.75 11.26 6.24
N LEU A 68 -4.73 12.11 6.17
CA LEU A 68 -3.88 12.25 4.98
C LEU A 68 -3.16 10.95 4.64
N PHE A 69 -2.67 10.22 5.64
CA PHE A 69 -2.06 8.91 5.44
C PHE A 69 -3.05 7.90 4.85
N THR A 70 -4.26 7.83 5.41
CA THR A 70 -5.32 6.94 4.92
C THR A 70 -5.66 7.27 3.47
N PHE A 71 -5.78 8.56 3.14
CA PHE A 71 -6.03 9.00 1.77
C PHE A 71 -4.90 8.63 0.81
N LEU A 72 -3.63 8.83 1.22
CA LEU A 72 -2.47 8.40 0.42
C LEU A 72 -2.49 6.90 0.18
N GLN A 73 -2.74 6.10 1.21
CA GLN A 73 -2.80 4.65 1.09
C GLN A 73 -3.88 4.19 0.09
N PHE A 74 -5.03 4.87 0.07
CA PHE A 74 -6.10 4.63 -0.90
C PHE A 74 -5.72 4.93 -2.35
N ILE A 75 -4.76 5.82 -2.59
CA ILE A 75 -4.23 6.09 -3.93
C ILE A 75 -3.11 5.10 -4.29
N PHE A 76 -2.21 4.80 -3.35
CA PHE A 76 -1.08 3.91 -3.58
C PHE A 76 -1.50 2.45 -3.76
N ALA A 77 -2.53 1.98 -3.04
CA ALA A 77 -3.05 0.62 -3.17
C ALA A 77 -3.47 0.29 -4.62
N PRO A 78 -4.42 1.02 -5.26
CA PRO A 78 -4.81 0.75 -6.64
C PRO A 78 -3.71 1.07 -7.64
N LEU A 79 -2.80 2.01 -7.35
CA LEU A 79 -1.66 2.30 -8.22
C LEU A 79 -0.72 1.08 -8.34
N LEU A 80 -0.44 0.42 -7.22
CA LEU A 80 0.37 -0.80 -7.20
C LEU A 80 -0.36 -1.98 -7.85
N THR A 81 -1.68 -2.12 -7.62
CA THR A 81 -2.47 -3.24 -8.18
C THR A 81 -2.66 -3.11 -9.69
N MET A 82 -3.02 -1.92 -10.19
CA MET A 82 -3.31 -1.68 -11.60
C MET A 82 -2.06 -1.79 -12.46
N ARG A 83 -0.89 -1.43 -11.91
CA ARG A 83 0.38 -1.61 -12.62
C ARG A 83 0.69 -3.08 -12.84
N LEU A 84 0.46 -3.95 -11.86
CA LEU A 84 0.68 -5.39 -12.00
C LEU A 84 -0.21 -5.95 -13.12
N LEU A 85 -1.47 -5.53 -13.17
CA LEU A 85 -2.41 -5.92 -14.22
C LEU A 85 -2.01 -5.38 -15.61
N ALA A 86 -1.52 -4.14 -15.68
CA ALA A 86 -1.07 -3.53 -16.93
C ALA A 86 0.23 -4.16 -17.46
N GLU A 87 1.13 -4.60 -16.59
CA GLU A 87 2.35 -5.33 -16.97
C GLU A 87 2.00 -6.69 -17.58
N GLU A 88 1.06 -7.45 -17.00
CA GLU A 88 0.62 -8.72 -17.60
C GLU A 88 -0.13 -8.55 -18.93
N GLN A 89 -0.93 -7.49 -19.08
CA GLN A 89 -1.56 -7.14 -20.36
C GLN A 89 -0.53 -6.80 -21.43
N ARG A 90 0.55 -6.11 -21.05
CA ARG A 90 1.61 -5.70 -21.98
C ARG A 90 2.54 -6.85 -22.37
N GLU A 91 2.77 -7.81 -21.47
CA GLU A 91 3.60 -8.99 -21.73
C GLU A 91 2.84 -10.13 -22.44
N GLY A 92 1.52 -10.02 -22.63
CA GLY A 92 0.69 -11.05 -23.28
C GLY A 92 0.55 -12.35 -22.48
N THR A 93 1.05 -12.38 -21.24
CA THR A 93 0.96 -13.55 -20.35
C THR A 93 -0.47 -13.82 -19.90
N LEU A 94 -1.35 -12.83 -20.02
CA LEU A 94 -2.78 -12.96 -19.70
C LEU A 94 -3.49 -13.94 -20.65
N GLU A 95 -3.14 -13.95 -21.93
CA GLU A 95 -3.71 -14.88 -22.93
C GLU A 95 -3.27 -16.33 -22.68
N VAL A 96 -2.01 -16.52 -22.24
CA VAL A 96 -1.46 -17.84 -21.89
C VAL A 96 -2.08 -18.37 -20.58
N LEU A 97 -2.39 -17.48 -19.63
CA LEU A 97 -3.08 -17.84 -18.39
C LEU A 97 -4.56 -18.19 -18.60
N MET A 98 -5.25 -17.49 -19.50
CA MET A 98 -6.65 -17.76 -19.84
C MET A 98 -6.85 -19.04 -20.68
N THR A 99 -5.79 -19.54 -21.33
CA THR A 99 -5.83 -20.79 -22.11
C THR A 99 -5.51 -22.03 -21.28
N LEU A 100 -5.04 -21.88 -20.04
CA LEU A 100 -4.89 -22.98 -19.10
C LEU A 100 -6.28 -23.45 -18.59
N PRO A 101 -6.51 -24.76 -18.40
CA PRO A 101 -7.78 -25.29 -17.90
C PRO A 101 -7.90 -25.01 -16.40
N MET A 102 -8.14 -23.75 -16.05
CA MET A 102 -8.26 -23.25 -14.69
C MET A 102 -9.62 -22.58 -14.53
N ASN A 103 -10.21 -22.73 -13.35
CA ASN A 103 -11.50 -22.11 -13.05
C ASN A 103 -11.31 -20.59 -12.92
N ASP A 104 -11.98 -19.78 -13.74
CA ASP A 104 -11.81 -18.30 -13.78
C ASP A 104 -11.90 -17.64 -12.40
N TRP A 105 -12.80 -18.14 -11.56
CA TRP A 105 -12.97 -17.68 -10.17
C TRP A 105 -11.72 -17.90 -9.31
N ALA A 106 -11.00 -19.01 -9.50
CA ALA A 106 -9.77 -19.27 -8.76
C ALA A 106 -8.63 -18.33 -9.19
N PHE A 107 -8.64 -17.87 -10.45
CA PHE A 107 -7.69 -16.88 -10.94
C PHE A 107 -7.97 -15.49 -10.36
N VAL A 108 -9.22 -15.03 -10.41
CA VAL A 108 -9.62 -13.73 -9.84
C VAL A 108 -9.35 -13.68 -8.34
N ILE A 109 -9.78 -14.70 -7.60
CA ILE A 109 -9.56 -14.76 -6.14
C ILE A 109 -8.07 -14.86 -5.82
N GLY A 110 -7.31 -15.71 -6.53
CA GLY A 110 -5.86 -15.83 -6.32
C GLY A 110 -5.12 -14.51 -6.54
N LYS A 111 -5.55 -13.71 -7.52
CA LYS A 111 -4.98 -12.40 -7.83
C LYS A 111 -5.36 -11.32 -6.81
N VAL A 112 -6.62 -11.26 -6.39
CA VAL A 112 -7.07 -10.30 -5.36
C VAL A 112 -6.43 -10.57 -4.01
N PHE A 113 -6.20 -11.85 -3.64
CA PHE A 113 -5.54 -12.14 -2.37
C PHE A 113 -4.03 -11.89 -2.40
N ALA A 114 -3.39 -12.00 -3.56
CA ALA A 114 -1.95 -11.79 -3.70
C ALA A 114 -1.52 -10.31 -3.60
N VAL A 115 -2.47 -9.39 -3.73
CA VAL A 115 -2.23 -7.94 -3.79
C VAL A 115 -3.00 -7.23 -2.67
#